data_AF-A0A2B5ALK0-F1
#
_entry.id   AF-A0A2B5ALK0-F1
#
_cell.length_a   1.000
_cell.length_b   1.000
_cell.length_c   1.000
_cell.angle_alpha   90.00
_cell.angle_beta   90.00
_cell.angle_gamma   90.00
#
_symmetry.space_group_name_H-M   'P 1'
#
loop_
_entity.id
_entity.type
_entity.pdbx_description
1 polymer ?
#
loop_
_entity_poly.entity_id
_entity_poly.type
_entity_poly.pdbx_seq_one_letter_code
_entity_poly.pdbx_strand_id
1 'polypeptide(L)'
;MKNINQKLLNHVILHKDRIPHFHKDFPLILFWSHRSGCTALANWFFSQIGLYTEAKKYNDFIHYYEFWVYKNKENYIPELQNVLLKGKKDVCKLVRNPYTRAVSSFLLLADNPYASPQWESIRKCFYNDKYSNEGISFKQFLYYVQALGPNSLVMDIHFSQQYVQGEEAFIQRYIPLEDFNKQIPKIEDEYGLIKSDLAILTNSDHHRTHKMMYEGSYAELSITDEAFPRFPTYKSFYDKETMDLVTEIYAQDFEMYPYKKGIF
;
A
#
# COMPACT_ATOMS: atom_id res chain seq x y z
N MET A 1 -23.06 -9.44 -21.46
CA MET A 1 -22.33 -10.03 -20.30
C MET A 1 -20.80 -9.93 -20.42
N LYS A 2 -20.13 -10.41 -21.49
CA LYS A 2 -18.66 -10.28 -21.65
C LYS A 2 -18.10 -8.84 -21.50
N ASN A 3 -18.83 -7.84 -21.95
CA ASN A 3 -18.35 -6.44 -21.98
C ASN A 3 -18.36 -5.73 -20.61
N ILE A 4 -19.20 -6.18 -19.68
CA ILE A 4 -19.27 -5.61 -18.31
C ILE A 4 -18.08 -6.14 -17.48
N ASN A 5 -17.77 -7.43 -17.62
CA ASN A 5 -16.63 -8.04 -16.92
C ASN A 5 -15.29 -7.45 -17.37
N GLN A 6 -15.11 -7.11 -18.65
CA GLN A 6 -13.87 -6.52 -19.13
C GLN A 6 -13.66 -5.08 -18.62
N LYS A 7 -14.70 -4.26 -18.59
CA LYS A 7 -14.61 -2.88 -18.07
C LYS A 7 -14.30 -2.88 -16.57
N LEU A 8 -14.99 -3.71 -15.80
CA LEU A 8 -14.73 -3.87 -14.37
C LEU A 8 -13.31 -4.40 -14.12
N LEU A 9 -12.89 -5.40 -14.89
CA LEU A 9 -11.54 -5.95 -14.79
C LEU A 9 -10.46 -4.90 -15.06
N ASN A 10 -10.61 -4.11 -16.13
CA ASN A 10 -9.68 -3.02 -16.45
C ASN A 10 -9.67 -1.98 -15.33
N HIS A 11 -10.84 -1.62 -14.81
CA HIS A 11 -10.95 -0.70 -13.67
C HIS A 11 -10.15 -1.20 -12.48
N VAL A 12 -10.28 -2.49 -12.13
CA VAL A 12 -9.65 -3.10 -10.95
C VAL A 12 -8.13 -3.28 -11.15
N ILE A 13 -7.67 -3.81 -12.29
CA ILE A 13 -6.23 -4.11 -12.49
C ILE A 13 -5.39 -2.90 -12.86
N LEU A 14 -5.98 -1.89 -13.51
CA LEU A 14 -5.28 -0.66 -13.92
C LEU A 14 -5.52 0.49 -12.92
N HIS A 15 -6.18 0.21 -11.79
CA HIS A 15 -6.47 1.23 -10.80
C HIS A 15 -5.18 1.81 -10.23
N LYS A 16 -4.90 3.09 -10.52
CA LYS A 16 -3.76 3.83 -9.94
C LYS A 16 -2.43 3.06 -10.09
N ASP A 17 -2.23 2.43 -11.26
CA ASP A 17 -1.06 1.60 -11.61
C ASP A 17 -0.77 0.43 -10.65
N ARG A 18 -1.77 0.00 -9.86
CA ARG A 18 -1.66 -1.16 -8.93
C ARG A 18 -1.84 -2.49 -9.65
N ILE A 19 -1.09 -2.66 -10.73
CA ILE A 19 -1.13 -3.87 -11.55
C ILE A 19 -0.78 -5.09 -10.66
N PRO A 20 -1.62 -6.14 -10.60
CA PRO A 20 -1.35 -7.34 -9.80
C PRO A 20 -0.05 -8.05 -10.20
N HIS A 21 0.58 -8.76 -9.27
CA HIS A 21 1.66 -9.68 -9.60
C HIS A 21 1.09 -10.99 -10.18
N PHE A 22 1.67 -11.37 -11.31
CA PHE A 22 1.30 -12.55 -12.07
C PHE A 22 2.51 -13.13 -12.79
N HIS A 23 2.56 -14.45 -12.85
CA HIS A 23 3.43 -15.24 -13.71
C HIS A 23 2.66 -16.48 -14.15
N LYS A 24 2.88 -16.98 -15.38
CA LYS A 24 2.14 -18.13 -15.93
C LYS A 24 2.29 -19.41 -15.08
N ASP A 25 3.47 -19.64 -14.51
CA ASP A 25 3.79 -20.86 -13.75
C ASP A 25 3.64 -20.69 -12.23
N PHE A 26 3.32 -19.48 -11.75
CA PHE A 26 3.07 -19.21 -10.34
C PHE A 26 1.58 -19.38 -10.03
N PRO A 27 1.16 -20.11 -8.99
CA PRO A 27 -0.25 -20.50 -8.82
C PRO A 27 -1.19 -19.37 -8.41
N LEU A 28 -0.66 -18.23 -7.94
CA LEU A 28 -1.44 -17.12 -7.41
C LEU A 28 -1.43 -15.88 -8.31
N ILE A 29 -2.44 -15.04 -8.14
CA ILE A 29 -2.43 -13.64 -8.59
C ILE A 29 -2.47 -12.75 -7.34
N LEU A 30 -1.52 -11.83 -7.22
CA LEU A 30 -1.33 -11.04 -6.00
C LEU A 30 -1.64 -9.57 -6.25
N PHE A 31 -2.80 -9.14 -5.77
CA PHE A 31 -3.17 -7.73 -5.66
C PHE A 31 -2.49 -7.08 -4.47
N TRP A 32 -2.29 -5.77 -4.56
CA TRP A 32 -1.60 -4.99 -3.54
C TRP A 32 -2.01 -3.52 -3.60
N SER A 33 -1.61 -2.75 -2.59
CA SER A 33 -1.84 -1.31 -2.57
C SER A 33 -0.61 -0.58 -2.00
N HIS A 34 -0.50 0.72 -2.32
CA HIS A 34 0.60 1.52 -1.81
C HIS A 34 0.50 1.60 -0.28
N ARG A 35 1.67 1.54 0.37
CA ARG A 35 1.86 1.51 1.82
C ARG A 35 1.30 0.27 2.55
N SER A 36 0.85 -0.77 1.83
CA SER A 36 0.40 -2.05 2.42
C SER A 36 1.46 -3.15 2.46
N GLY A 37 2.76 -2.81 2.31
CA GLY A 37 3.85 -3.81 2.27
C GLY A 37 4.15 -4.33 0.86
N CYS A 38 3.82 -3.55 -0.16
CA CYS A 38 4.01 -3.89 -1.57
C CYS A 38 5.45 -4.28 -1.93
N THR A 39 6.46 -3.66 -1.32
CA THR A 39 7.87 -4.00 -1.54
C THR A 39 8.21 -5.41 -1.05
N ALA A 40 7.73 -5.79 0.14
CA ALA A 40 7.93 -7.13 0.68
C ALA A 40 7.23 -8.19 -0.18
N LEU A 41 6.01 -7.88 -0.64
CA LEU A 41 5.26 -8.76 -1.54
C LEU A 41 5.95 -8.93 -2.90
N ALA A 42 6.47 -7.85 -3.48
CA ALA A 42 7.20 -7.89 -4.74
C ALA A 42 8.50 -8.71 -4.61
N ASN A 43 9.26 -8.49 -3.53
CA ASN A 43 10.45 -9.29 -3.20
C ASN A 43 10.11 -10.79 -3.11
N TRP A 44 9.07 -11.13 -2.36
CA TRP A 44 8.59 -12.52 -2.25
C TRP A 44 8.17 -13.09 -3.60
N PHE A 45 7.33 -12.38 -4.35
CA PHE A 45 6.89 -12.81 -5.66
C PHE A 45 8.07 -13.08 -6.61
N PHE A 46 9.03 -12.17 -6.72
CA PHE A 46 10.20 -12.35 -7.57
C PHE A 46 11.12 -13.48 -7.09
N SER A 47 11.18 -13.73 -5.78
CA SER A 47 11.89 -14.89 -5.24
C SER A 47 11.23 -16.19 -5.67
N GLN A 48 9.90 -16.28 -5.58
CA GLN A 48 9.13 -17.46 -5.96
C GLN A 48 9.24 -17.81 -7.45
N ILE A 49 9.36 -16.80 -8.32
CA ILE A 49 9.48 -17.03 -9.77
C ILE A 49 10.93 -17.07 -10.26
N GLY A 50 11.92 -17.06 -9.36
CA GLY A 50 13.34 -17.17 -9.69
C GLY A 50 13.97 -15.91 -10.31
N LEU A 51 13.32 -14.74 -10.21
CA LEU A 51 13.79 -13.47 -10.79
C LEU A 51 14.33 -12.47 -9.77
N TYR A 52 14.36 -12.82 -8.48
CA TYR A 52 14.79 -11.90 -7.41
C TYR A 52 16.21 -11.34 -7.61
N THR A 53 17.17 -12.20 -7.93
CA THR A 53 18.57 -11.78 -8.16
C THR A 53 18.71 -10.86 -9.36
N GLU A 54 17.98 -11.12 -10.45
CA GLU A 54 17.94 -10.25 -11.63
C GLU A 54 17.35 -8.89 -11.27
N ALA A 55 16.23 -8.89 -10.57
CA ALA A 55 15.54 -7.68 -10.15
C ALA A 55 16.40 -6.79 -9.23
N LYS A 56 17.07 -7.41 -8.26
CA LYS A 56 18.01 -6.71 -7.35
C LYS A 56 19.26 -6.18 -8.06
N LYS A 57 19.73 -6.84 -9.12
CA LYS A 57 20.84 -6.35 -9.95
C LYS A 57 20.43 -5.12 -10.77
N TYR A 58 19.18 -5.03 -11.19
CA TYR A 58 18.65 -3.88 -11.93
C TYR A 58 18.58 -2.63 -11.04
N ASN A 59 18.03 -2.76 -9.84
CA ASN A 59 18.02 -1.68 -8.85
C ASN A 59 17.77 -2.22 -7.44
N ASP A 60 18.25 -1.49 -6.43
CA ASP A 60 17.95 -1.83 -5.05
C ASP A 60 16.47 -1.72 -4.69
N PHE A 61 15.77 -0.77 -5.31
CA PHE A 61 14.33 -0.59 -5.20
C PHE A 61 13.60 -1.48 -6.22
N ILE A 62 13.06 -2.60 -5.73
CA ILE A 62 12.45 -3.67 -6.55
C ILE A 62 11.36 -3.17 -7.50
N HIS A 63 10.64 -2.10 -7.12
CA HIS A 63 9.53 -1.56 -7.91
C HIS A 63 10.00 -0.98 -9.26
N TYR A 64 11.27 -0.56 -9.42
CA TYR A 64 11.77 -0.15 -10.74
C TYR A 64 11.87 -1.32 -11.71
N TYR A 65 12.39 -2.47 -11.27
CA TYR A 65 12.37 -3.68 -12.09
C TYR A 65 10.93 -4.13 -12.35
N GLU A 66 10.09 -4.14 -11.32
CA GLU A 66 8.69 -4.54 -11.40
C GLU A 66 7.94 -3.77 -12.48
N PHE A 67 8.00 -2.44 -12.46
CA PHE A 67 7.23 -1.62 -13.37
C PHE A 67 7.86 -1.45 -14.74
N TRP A 68 9.18 -1.20 -14.81
CA TRP A 68 9.82 -0.81 -16.07
C TRP A 68 10.29 -1.99 -16.90
N VAL A 69 10.49 -3.16 -16.28
CA VAL A 69 10.97 -4.36 -16.95
C VAL A 69 9.90 -5.44 -16.95
N TYR A 70 9.44 -5.86 -15.78
CA TYR A 70 8.64 -7.07 -15.67
C TYR A 70 7.18 -6.88 -16.14
N LYS A 71 6.48 -5.87 -15.61
CA LYS A 71 5.08 -5.57 -15.95
C LYS A 71 4.92 -4.79 -17.26
N ASN A 72 6.00 -4.22 -17.78
CA ASN A 72 6.03 -3.51 -19.06
C ASN A 72 6.15 -4.45 -20.28
N LYS A 73 6.23 -5.77 -20.07
CA LYS A 73 6.20 -6.74 -21.17
C LYS A 73 4.85 -6.65 -21.90
N GLU A 74 4.89 -6.61 -23.22
CA GLU A 74 3.70 -6.41 -24.09
C GLU A 74 2.52 -7.32 -23.72
N ASN A 75 2.78 -8.60 -23.43
CA ASN A 75 1.75 -9.59 -23.14
C ASN A 75 1.34 -9.68 -21.66
N TYR A 76 1.96 -8.90 -20.76
CA TYR A 76 1.70 -9.02 -19.32
C TYR A 76 0.23 -8.80 -18.95
N ILE A 77 -0.32 -7.66 -19.36
CA ILE A 77 -1.71 -7.29 -19.06
C ILE A 77 -2.72 -8.19 -19.79
N PRO A 78 -2.59 -8.47 -21.11
CA PRO A 78 -3.47 -9.41 -21.79
C PRO A 78 -3.49 -10.81 -21.15
N GLU A 79 -2.32 -11.35 -20.75
CA GLU A 79 -2.25 -12.66 -20.10
C GLU A 79 -2.90 -12.64 -18.72
N LEU A 80 -2.59 -11.64 -17.89
CA LEU A 80 -3.21 -11.45 -16.58
C LEU A 80 -4.75 -11.40 -16.68
N GLN A 81 -5.28 -10.60 -17.61
CA GLN A 81 -6.72 -10.46 -17.82
C GLN A 81 -7.36 -11.80 -18.21
N ASN A 82 -6.75 -12.51 -19.14
CA ASN A 82 -7.23 -13.80 -19.62
C ASN A 82 -7.28 -14.84 -18.48
N VAL A 83 -6.27 -14.86 -17.60
CA VAL A 83 -6.23 -15.79 -16.46
C VAL A 83 -7.27 -15.42 -15.40
N LEU A 84 -7.43 -14.13 -15.08
CA LEU A 84 -8.45 -13.64 -14.15
C LEU A 84 -9.86 -14.00 -14.63
N LEU A 85 -10.18 -13.76 -15.91
CA LEU A 85 -11.49 -14.07 -16.48
C LEU A 85 -11.80 -15.56 -16.52
N LYS A 86 -10.75 -16.40 -16.63
CA LYS A 86 -10.90 -17.86 -16.61
C LYS A 86 -11.03 -18.42 -15.20
N GLY A 87 -10.72 -17.65 -14.15
CA GLY A 87 -10.79 -18.09 -12.76
C GLY A 87 -9.88 -19.29 -12.44
N LYS A 88 -8.73 -19.39 -13.11
CA LYS A 88 -7.84 -20.58 -13.03
C LYS A 88 -6.78 -20.52 -11.92
N LYS A 89 -6.67 -19.39 -11.22
CA LYS A 89 -5.68 -19.14 -10.17
C LYS A 89 -6.38 -18.50 -9.00
N ASP A 90 -5.90 -18.84 -7.80
CA ASP A 90 -6.39 -18.20 -6.60
C ASP A 90 -5.86 -16.77 -6.54
N VAL A 91 -6.73 -15.86 -6.11
CA VAL A 91 -6.47 -14.42 -6.14
C VAL A 91 -6.41 -13.89 -4.72
N CYS A 92 -5.25 -13.38 -4.34
CA CYS A 92 -5.00 -12.83 -3.02
C CYS A 92 -4.76 -11.32 -3.10
N LYS A 93 -5.11 -10.58 -2.06
CA LYS A 93 -4.70 -9.16 -1.90
C LYS A 93 -3.99 -8.93 -0.57
N LEU A 94 -2.82 -8.29 -0.64
CA LEU A 94 -2.13 -7.78 0.55
C LEU A 94 -2.75 -6.45 0.98
N VAL A 95 -3.33 -6.45 2.17
CA VAL A 95 -4.02 -5.30 2.78
C VAL A 95 -3.35 -4.93 4.09
N ARG A 96 -3.54 -3.71 4.58
CA ARG A 96 -2.97 -3.24 5.85
C ARG A 96 -4.02 -2.53 6.69
N ASN A 97 -3.90 -2.58 8.02
CA ASN A 97 -4.80 -1.86 8.92
C ASN A 97 -4.84 -0.38 8.54
N PRO A 98 -6.04 0.21 8.30
CA PRO A 98 -6.15 1.61 7.89
C PRO A 98 -5.50 2.60 8.86
N TYR A 99 -5.52 2.33 10.17
CA TYR A 99 -4.87 3.19 11.18
C TYR A 99 -3.34 3.20 11.01
N THR A 100 -2.70 2.03 10.92
CA THR A 100 -1.25 1.98 10.75
C THR A 100 -0.83 2.50 9.37
N ARG A 101 -1.69 2.31 8.37
CA ARG A 101 -1.48 2.81 7.01
C ARG A 101 -1.55 4.33 6.92
N ALA A 102 -2.54 4.98 7.54
CA ALA A 102 -2.69 6.43 7.52
C ALA A 102 -1.45 7.15 8.09
N VAL A 103 -0.94 6.68 9.23
CA VAL A 103 0.31 7.21 9.82
C VAL A 103 1.50 6.94 8.91
N SER A 104 1.58 5.73 8.33
CA SER A 104 2.62 5.40 7.36
C SER A 104 2.60 6.38 6.17
N SER A 105 1.42 6.71 5.66
CA SER A 105 1.22 7.69 4.59
C SER A 105 1.66 9.10 5.00
N PHE A 106 1.30 9.55 6.20
CA PHE A 106 1.76 10.84 6.74
C PHE A 106 3.29 10.90 6.87
N LEU A 107 3.91 9.87 7.45
CA LEU A 107 5.36 9.80 7.64
C LEU A 107 6.16 9.73 6.33
N LEU A 108 5.52 9.49 5.18
CA LEU A 108 6.15 9.66 3.87
C LEU A 108 6.62 11.10 3.65
N LEU A 109 5.89 12.08 4.21
CA LEU A 109 6.17 13.51 4.04
C LEU A 109 7.46 13.97 4.73
N ALA A 110 7.92 13.27 5.77
CA ALA A 110 9.09 13.68 6.56
C ALA A 110 10.42 13.48 5.84
N ASP A 111 10.56 12.39 5.09
CA ASP A 111 11.87 11.82 4.78
C ASP A 111 11.83 10.98 3.49
N ASN A 112 11.14 11.50 2.48
CA ASN A 112 11.09 10.87 1.17
C ASN A 112 11.11 11.91 0.04
N PRO A 113 12.07 11.83 -0.91
CA PRO A 113 12.09 12.71 -2.08
C PRO A 113 10.80 12.65 -2.92
N TYR A 114 10.08 11.53 -2.88
CA TYR A 114 8.77 11.39 -3.51
C TYR A 114 7.78 12.44 -3.04
N ALA A 115 7.88 12.91 -1.78
CA ALA A 115 6.90 13.79 -1.12
C ALA A 115 6.89 15.23 -1.65
N SER A 116 7.87 15.63 -2.48
CA SER A 116 8.02 17.03 -2.92
C SER A 116 6.77 17.59 -3.64
N PRO A 117 6.20 16.89 -4.65
CA PRO A 117 4.97 17.36 -5.31
C PRO A 117 3.74 17.38 -4.38
N GLN A 118 3.69 16.47 -3.40
CA GLN A 118 2.60 16.39 -2.43
C GLN A 118 2.68 17.57 -1.46
N TRP A 119 3.90 17.96 -1.04
CA TRP A 119 4.12 19.16 -0.25
C TRP A 119 3.62 20.42 -0.94
N GLU A 120 3.87 20.60 -2.24
CA GLU A 120 3.33 21.74 -3.00
C GLU A 120 1.80 21.83 -2.89
N SER A 121 1.12 20.69 -3.06
CA SER A 121 -0.34 20.61 -3.03
C SER A 121 -0.92 20.85 -1.63
N ILE A 122 -0.32 20.24 -0.62
CA ILE A 122 -0.70 20.38 0.79
C ILE A 122 -0.51 21.83 1.26
N ARG A 123 0.65 22.42 0.97
CA ARG A 123 0.97 23.79 1.41
C ARG A 123 0.13 24.84 0.69
N LYS A 124 -0.17 24.61 -0.60
CA LYS A 124 -1.14 25.45 -1.31
C LYS A 124 -2.52 25.41 -0.63
N CYS A 125 -2.94 24.26 -0.13
CA CYS A 125 -4.23 24.09 0.55
C CYS A 125 -4.28 24.81 1.91
N PHE A 126 -3.28 24.64 2.77
CA PHE A 126 -3.31 25.19 4.13
C PHE A 126 -2.80 26.63 4.25
N TYR A 127 -1.83 27.02 3.43
CA TYR A 127 -1.14 28.31 3.55
C TYR A 127 -1.39 29.24 2.35
N ASN A 128 -2.17 28.79 1.36
CA ASN A 128 -2.36 29.49 0.09
C ASN A 128 -1.04 29.75 -0.70
N ASP A 129 0.04 29.06 -0.31
CA ASP A 129 1.37 29.17 -0.93
C ASP A 129 2.01 27.79 -1.03
N LYS A 130 2.29 27.35 -2.26
CA LYS A 130 2.91 26.04 -2.54
C LYS A 130 4.40 26.00 -2.21
N TYR A 131 5.04 27.15 -2.09
CA TYR A 131 6.47 27.30 -1.76
C TYR A 131 6.70 27.62 -0.29
N SER A 132 5.65 27.65 0.53
CA SER A 132 5.77 27.78 1.98
C SER A 132 6.73 26.72 2.53
N ASN A 133 7.45 27.04 3.61
CA ASN A 133 8.29 26.08 4.33
C ASN A 133 7.57 25.45 5.53
N GLU A 134 6.33 25.86 5.80
CA GLU A 134 5.53 25.34 6.91
C GLU A 134 5.23 23.84 6.73
N GLY A 135 5.33 23.09 7.83
CA GLY A 135 4.92 21.70 7.92
C GLY A 135 3.50 21.57 8.49
N ILE A 136 2.91 20.39 8.33
CA ILE A 136 1.57 20.07 8.83
C ILE A 136 1.61 18.99 9.90
N SER A 137 0.61 18.99 10.77
CA SER A 137 0.36 17.91 11.73
C SER A 137 -0.33 16.70 11.08
N PHE A 138 -0.38 15.57 11.79
CA PHE A 138 -1.13 14.40 11.32
C PHE A 138 -2.63 14.70 11.21
N LYS A 139 -3.18 15.48 12.14
CA LYS A 139 -4.58 15.90 12.08
C LYS A 139 -4.88 16.75 10.85
N GLN A 140 -4.02 17.74 10.55
CA GLN A 140 -4.12 18.52 9.32
C GLN A 140 -4.00 17.63 8.07
N PHE A 141 -3.08 16.67 8.06
CA PHE A 141 -2.98 15.70 6.97
C PHE A 141 -4.29 14.94 6.75
N LEU A 142 -4.95 14.46 7.81
CA LEU A 142 -6.23 13.77 7.70
C LEU A 142 -7.33 14.66 7.12
N TYR A 143 -7.44 15.92 7.57
CA TYR A 143 -8.40 16.86 6.98
C TYR A 143 -8.13 17.13 5.50
N TYR A 144 -6.85 17.22 5.10
CA TYR A 144 -6.49 17.34 3.68
C TYR A 144 -6.96 16.13 2.87
N VAL A 145 -6.76 14.91 3.39
CA VAL A 145 -7.22 13.69 2.73
C VAL A 145 -8.75 13.63 2.64
N GLN A 146 -9.44 13.99 3.73
CA GLN A 146 -10.90 14.06 3.78
C GLN A 146 -11.47 15.06 2.76
N ALA A 147 -10.93 16.27 2.73
CA ALA A 147 -11.41 17.36 1.87
C ALA A 147 -11.27 17.06 0.38
N LEU A 148 -10.17 16.42 -0.03
CA LEU A 148 -9.98 16.02 -1.43
C LEU A 148 -10.76 14.77 -1.82
N GLY A 149 -11.13 13.95 -0.84
CA GLY A 149 -11.75 12.66 -1.05
C GLY A 149 -10.72 11.53 -1.23
N PRO A 150 -10.76 10.47 -0.42
CA PRO A 150 -9.76 9.39 -0.42
C PRO A 150 -9.74 8.55 -1.69
N ASN A 151 -10.80 8.61 -2.51
CA ASN A 151 -10.91 7.92 -3.80
C ASN A 151 -10.77 8.86 -5.01
N SER A 152 -10.46 10.14 -4.76
CA SER A 152 -10.32 11.13 -5.82
C SER A 152 -9.17 10.80 -6.77
N LEU A 153 -9.32 11.19 -8.03
CA LEU A 153 -8.29 11.03 -9.07
C LEU A 153 -7.08 11.95 -8.82
N VAL A 154 -7.30 13.10 -8.17
CA VAL A 154 -6.21 14.02 -7.81
C VAL A 154 -5.51 13.61 -6.50
N MET A 155 -6.09 12.66 -5.75
CA MET A 155 -5.49 12.17 -4.51
C MET A 155 -4.32 11.25 -4.79
N ASP A 156 -3.19 11.55 -4.16
CA ASP A 156 -2.00 10.72 -4.20
C ASP A 156 -2.32 9.27 -3.81
N ILE A 157 -1.81 8.34 -4.61
CA ILE A 157 -2.08 6.91 -4.50
C ILE A 157 -1.58 6.31 -3.18
N HIS A 158 -0.62 6.96 -2.49
CA HIS A 158 -0.11 6.59 -1.18
C HIS A 158 -1.01 7.07 -0.04
N PHE A 159 -1.82 8.10 -0.26
CA PHE A 159 -2.75 8.65 0.74
C PHE A 159 -4.17 8.12 0.55
N SER A 160 -4.49 7.75 -0.69
CA SER A 160 -5.79 7.23 -1.09
C SER A 160 -6.15 5.95 -0.33
N GLN A 161 -7.41 5.57 -0.38
CA GLN A 161 -7.86 4.30 0.17
C GLN A 161 -7.25 3.07 -0.56
N GLN A 162 -7.26 1.89 0.09
CA GLN A 162 -6.75 0.63 -0.48
C GLN A 162 -7.78 -0.10 -1.35
N TYR A 163 -9.04 -0.15 -0.92
CA TYR A 163 -10.14 -0.80 -1.63
C TYR A 163 -10.43 -0.12 -2.97
N VAL A 164 -10.71 -0.98 -3.95
CA VAL A 164 -11.14 -0.59 -5.29
C VAL A 164 -12.49 -1.25 -5.51
N GLN A 165 -13.50 -0.44 -5.86
CA GLN A 165 -14.87 -0.94 -6.00
C GLN A 165 -14.94 -2.10 -7.01
N GLY A 166 -15.54 -3.23 -6.58
CA GLY A 166 -15.75 -4.41 -7.42
C GLY A 166 -14.55 -5.36 -7.49
N GLU A 167 -13.49 -5.13 -6.72
CA GLU A 167 -12.36 -6.06 -6.64
C GLU A 167 -12.71 -7.39 -5.95
N GLU A 168 -13.76 -7.41 -5.12
CA GLU A 168 -14.32 -8.60 -4.47
C GLU A 168 -14.91 -9.60 -5.47
N ALA A 169 -15.18 -9.17 -6.71
CA ALA A 169 -15.55 -10.07 -7.79
C ALA A 169 -14.39 -10.99 -8.24
N PHE A 170 -13.15 -10.65 -7.86
CA PHE A 170 -11.95 -11.38 -8.24
C PHE A 170 -11.16 -11.90 -7.05
N ILE A 171 -11.04 -11.11 -5.97
CA ILE A 171 -10.21 -11.45 -4.81
C ILE A 171 -10.94 -12.44 -3.91
N GLN A 172 -10.26 -13.53 -3.58
CA GLN A 172 -10.79 -14.62 -2.77
C GLN A 172 -10.22 -14.63 -1.36
N ARG A 173 -9.00 -14.12 -1.18
CA ARG A 173 -8.29 -14.12 0.10
C ARG A 173 -7.60 -12.78 0.35
N TYR A 174 -7.80 -12.24 1.54
CA TYR A 174 -7.05 -11.09 2.04
C TYR A 174 -5.92 -11.55 2.94
N ILE A 175 -4.73 -10.99 2.73
CA ILE A 175 -3.56 -11.20 3.57
C ILE A 175 -3.32 -9.88 4.31
N PRO A 176 -3.66 -9.78 5.60
CA PRO A 176 -3.23 -8.67 6.45
C PRO A 176 -1.71 -8.61 6.54
N LEU A 177 -1.15 -7.42 6.32
CA LEU A 177 0.29 -7.16 6.42
C LEU A 177 0.82 -7.50 7.82
N GLU A 178 0.02 -7.24 8.84
CA GLU A 178 0.31 -7.50 10.25
C GLU A 178 0.56 -8.99 10.52
N ASP A 179 0.01 -9.88 9.68
CA ASP A 179 0.21 -11.32 9.74
C ASP A 179 1.06 -11.87 8.59
N PHE A 180 1.72 -11.03 7.80
CA PHE A 180 2.49 -11.45 6.60
C PHE A 180 3.47 -12.58 6.91
N ASN A 181 4.30 -12.43 7.95
CA ASN A 181 5.30 -13.43 8.34
C ASN A 181 4.69 -14.76 8.84
N LYS A 182 3.41 -14.77 9.22
CA LYS A 182 2.70 -15.98 9.63
C LYS A 182 1.93 -16.61 8.48
N GLN A 183 1.40 -15.81 7.56
CA GLN A 183 0.57 -16.29 6.45
C GLN A 183 1.37 -16.76 5.25
N ILE A 184 2.47 -16.07 4.92
CA ILE A 184 3.30 -16.45 3.77
C ILE A 184 3.84 -17.88 3.89
N PRO A 185 4.39 -18.34 5.03
CA PRO A 185 4.84 -19.73 5.13
C PRO A 185 3.72 -20.75 4.92
N LYS A 186 2.49 -20.45 5.38
CA LYS A 186 1.32 -21.30 5.18
C LYS A 186 0.90 -21.35 3.71
N ILE A 187 0.92 -20.20 3.02
CA ILE A 187 0.69 -20.14 1.57
C ILE A 187 1.78 -20.94 0.85
N GLU A 188 3.03 -20.84 1.27
CA GLU A 188 4.10 -21.64 0.67
C GLU A 188 3.87 -23.14 0.84
N ASP A 189 3.42 -23.59 2.02
CA ASP A 189 3.02 -24.99 2.25
C ASP A 189 1.83 -25.41 1.38
N GLU A 190 0.78 -24.60 1.35
CA GLU A 190 -0.47 -24.89 0.65
C GLU A 190 -0.26 -25.08 -0.87
N TYR A 191 0.60 -24.28 -1.47
CA TYR A 191 0.85 -24.29 -2.92
C TYR A 191 2.16 -24.98 -3.31
N GLY A 192 2.89 -25.57 -2.36
CA GLY A 192 4.19 -26.23 -2.62
C GLY A 192 5.25 -25.27 -3.17
N LEU A 193 5.26 -24.02 -2.69
CA LEU A 193 6.19 -22.98 -3.11
C LEU A 193 7.55 -23.10 -2.39
N ILE A 194 8.52 -22.32 -2.85
CA ILE A 194 9.85 -22.27 -2.22
C ILE A 194 9.69 -21.65 -0.83
N LYS A 195 10.32 -22.28 0.17
CA LYS A 195 10.39 -21.70 1.52
C LYS A 195 11.26 -20.46 1.51
N SER A 196 10.64 -19.31 1.80
CA SER A 196 11.34 -18.04 1.76
C SER A 196 12.03 -17.72 3.08
N ASP A 197 13.21 -17.10 3.00
CA ASP A 197 13.75 -16.36 4.13
C ASP A 197 13.08 -14.98 4.21
N LEU A 198 11.95 -14.93 4.94
CA LEU A 198 11.18 -13.70 5.08
C LEU A 198 11.95 -12.60 5.82
N ALA A 199 12.93 -12.92 6.65
CA ALA A 199 13.75 -11.90 7.31
C ALA A 199 14.53 -11.10 6.26
N ILE A 200 15.05 -11.77 5.22
CA ILE A 200 15.74 -11.10 4.12
C ILE A 200 14.74 -10.32 3.25
N LEU A 201 13.63 -10.92 2.87
CA LEU A 201 12.70 -10.33 1.90
C LEU A 201 11.87 -9.16 2.45
N THR A 202 11.67 -9.11 3.77
CA THR A 202 10.96 -8.04 4.46
C THR A 202 11.89 -6.95 5.01
N ASN A 203 13.21 -7.14 4.91
CA ASN A 203 14.19 -6.15 5.30
C ASN A 203 14.23 -5.02 4.26
N SER A 204 13.48 -3.96 4.54
CA SER A 204 13.47 -2.72 3.76
C SER A 204 13.59 -1.55 4.70
N ASP A 205 14.40 -0.56 4.32
CA ASP A 205 14.48 0.73 5.05
C ASP A 205 13.13 1.46 5.11
N HIS A 206 12.19 1.11 4.23
CA HIS A 206 10.83 1.62 4.24
C HIS A 206 9.94 0.95 5.31
N HIS A 207 10.32 -0.24 5.82
CA HIS A 207 9.60 -0.92 6.89
C HIS A 207 10.15 -0.51 8.26
N ARG A 208 9.66 0.64 8.75
CA ARG A 208 10.19 1.31 9.95
C ARG A 208 9.55 0.84 11.26
N THR A 209 8.58 -0.08 11.24
CA THR A 209 7.82 -0.50 12.43
C THR A 209 8.70 -0.92 13.60
N HIS A 210 9.76 -1.69 13.33
CA HIS A 210 10.71 -2.14 14.37
C HIS A 210 11.57 -1.01 14.97
N LYS A 211 11.62 0.17 14.33
CA LYS A 211 12.35 1.36 14.81
C LYS A 211 11.44 2.33 15.57
N MET A 212 10.11 2.17 15.47
CA MET A 212 9.09 3.06 16.04
C MET A 212 8.96 2.85 17.56
N MET A 213 9.72 3.60 18.35
CA MET A 213 9.83 3.45 19.80
C MET A 213 9.36 4.67 20.60
N TYR A 214 9.17 5.84 19.97
CA TYR A 214 8.87 7.07 20.70
C TYR A 214 7.35 7.20 20.95
N GLU A 215 6.95 7.03 22.21
CA GLU A 215 5.58 7.21 22.67
C GLU A 215 5.30 8.68 23.04
N GLY A 216 4.09 9.16 22.78
CA GLY A 216 3.68 10.53 23.08
C GLY A 216 2.35 10.90 22.43
N SER A 217 2.07 12.21 22.38
CA SER A 217 0.90 12.77 21.68
C SER A 217 1.39 13.67 20.55
N TYR A 218 1.37 13.14 19.33
CA TYR A 218 1.94 13.79 18.14
C TYR A 218 0.89 14.09 17.05
N ALA A 219 -0.40 13.90 17.35
CA ALA A 219 -1.49 14.19 16.41
C ALA A 219 -1.48 15.65 15.90
N GLU A 220 -1.14 16.58 16.79
CA GLU A 220 -1.11 18.03 16.54
C GLU A 220 0.27 18.59 16.24
N LEU A 221 1.32 17.79 16.42
CA LEU A 221 2.68 18.25 16.22
C LEU A 221 3.00 18.29 14.72
N SER A 222 3.53 19.42 14.25
CA SER A 222 3.97 19.53 12.86
C SER A 222 5.12 18.57 12.59
N ILE A 223 5.11 17.91 11.43
CA ILE A 223 6.16 16.95 11.04
C ILE A 223 7.54 17.61 10.85
N THR A 224 7.59 18.93 10.70
CA THR A 224 8.82 19.72 10.58
C THR A 224 9.24 20.37 11.89
N ASP A 225 8.48 20.17 12.97
CA ASP A 225 8.84 20.68 14.30
C ASP A 225 10.09 19.95 14.82
N GLU A 226 11.00 20.68 15.48
CA GLU A 226 12.19 20.10 16.12
C GLU A 226 11.82 19.07 17.20
N ALA A 227 10.65 19.25 17.84
CA ALA A 227 10.13 18.30 18.81
C ALA A 227 9.57 17.02 18.17
N PHE A 228 9.40 16.96 16.84
CA PHE A 228 8.86 15.79 16.16
C PHE A 228 9.88 14.64 16.18
N PRO A 229 9.56 13.50 16.83
CA PRO A 229 10.52 12.41 16.94
C PRO A 229 10.75 11.74 15.59
N ARG A 230 11.94 11.16 15.40
CA ARG A 230 12.28 10.46 14.14
C ARG A 230 11.48 9.17 13.93
N PHE A 231 11.11 8.47 15.01
CA PHE A 231 10.41 7.18 14.95
C PHE A 231 9.29 7.07 16.01
N PRO A 232 8.22 7.88 15.90
CA PRO A 232 7.06 7.82 16.79
C PRO A 232 6.34 6.48 16.65
N THR A 233 5.71 5.97 17.71
CA THR A 233 4.82 4.80 17.59
C THR A 233 3.55 5.14 16.81
N TYR A 234 2.90 4.14 16.20
CA TYR A 234 1.62 4.34 15.50
C TYR A 234 0.56 4.94 16.42
N LYS A 235 0.48 4.45 17.66
CA LYS A 235 -0.51 4.89 18.66
C LYS A 235 -0.36 6.37 19.02
N SER A 236 0.86 6.92 18.96
CA SER A 236 1.13 8.32 19.35
C SER A 236 0.44 9.37 18.47
N PHE A 237 -0.09 8.97 17.31
CA PHE A 237 -0.81 9.85 16.40
C PHE A 237 -2.31 9.91 16.63
N TYR A 238 -2.82 9.12 17.59
CA TYR A 238 -4.24 8.87 17.72
C TYR A 238 -4.81 9.37 19.04
N ASP A 239 -5.64 10.39 18.90
CA ASP A 239 -6.69 10.79 19.83
C ASP A 239 -8.05 10.34 19.29
N LYS A 240 -9.14 10.70 19.98
CA LYS A 240 -10.51 10.35 19.53
C LYS A 240 -10.79 10.90 18.12
N GLU A 241 -10.43 12.15 17.86
CA GLU A 241 -10.78 12.84 16.62
C GLU A 241 -10.05 12.24 15.41
N THR A 242 -8.75 12.00 15.52
CA THR A 242 -7.94 11.36 14.48
C THR A 242 -8.36 9.91 14.23
N MET A 243 -8.79 9.18 15.27
CA MET A 243 -9.40 7.85 15.10
C MET A 243 -10.71 7.93 14.31
N ASP A 244 -11.58 8.88 14.63
CA ASP A 244 -12.85 9.08 13.94
C ASP A 244 -12.62 9.48 12.48
N LEU A 245 -11.70 10.41 12.22
CA LEU A 245 -11.30 10.83 10.87
C LEU A 245 -10.79 9.66 10.02
N VAL A 246 -9.85 8.84 10.53
CA VAL A 246 -9.36 7.68 9.77
C VAL A 246 -10.47 6.66 9.51
N THR A 247 -11.37 6.48 10.47
CA THR A 247 -12.52 5.59 10.32
C THR A 247 -13.46 6.05 9.22
N GLU A 248 -13.68 7.36 9.09
CA GLU A 248 -14.51 7.97 8.06
C GLU A 248 -13.82 7.93 6.69
N ILE A 249 -12.58 8.42 6.61
CA ILE A 249 -11.80 8.52 5.37
C ILE A 249 -11.61 7.13 4.74
N TYR A 250 -11.32 6.11 5.53
CA TYR A 250 -11.06 4.76 5.01
C TYR A 250 -12.19 3.78 5.33
N ALA A 251 -13.43 4.27 5.41
CA ALA A 251 -14.60 3.48 5.84
C ALA A 251 -14.77 2.16 5.05
N GLN A 252 -14.59 2.21 3.73
CA GLN A 252 -14.70 1.03 2.88
C GLN A 252 -13.56 0.02 3.10
N ASP A 253 -12.37 0.44 3.57
CA ASP A 253 -11.29 -0.51 3.93
C ASP A 253 -11.69 -1.29 5.19
N PHE A 254 -12.37 -0.65 6.15
CA PHE A 254 -12.91 -1.33 7.32
C PHE A 254 -14.11 -2.23 7.00
N GLU A 255 -14.90 -1.86 5.99
CA GLU A 255 -16.06 -2.64 5.56
C GLU A 255 -15.65 -3.92 4.81
N MET A 256 -14.67 -3.79 3.91
CA MET A 256 -14.34 -4.84 2.94
C MET A 256 -13.21 -5.76 3.39
N TYR A 257 -12.37 -5.35 4.34
CA TYR A 257 -11.20 -6.10 4.82
C TYR A 257 -11.36 -6.55 6.27
N PRO A 258 -10.54 -7.51 6.76
CA PRO A 258 -10.70 -8.07 8.11
C PRO A 258 -10.15 -7.14 9.21
N TYR A 259 -10.48 -5.84 9.15
CA TYR A 259 -10.09 -4.85 10.14
C TYR A 259 -11.29 -4.37 10.94
N LYS A 260 -11.05 -4.07 12.22
CA LYS A 260 -12.08 -3.57 13.13
C LYS A 260 -11.80 -2.11 13.45
N LYS A 261 -12.85 -1.29 13.38
CA LYS A 261 -12.82 0.11 13.83
C LYS A 261 -12.41 0.15 15.31
N GLY A 262 -11.56 1.11 15.67
CA GLY A 262 -11.05 1.25 17.04
C GLY A 262 -9.90 0.32 17.42
N ILE A 263 -9.42 -0.55 16.51
CA ILE A 263 -8.35 -1.53 16.80
C ILE A 263 -7.16 -1.32 15.86
N PHE A 264 -5.97 -1.19 16.46
CA PHE A 264 -4.67 -1.11 15.77
C PHE A 264 -4.17 -2.48 15.32
#